data_AF-A0A7H0K9D0-F1
#
_entry.id   AF-A0A7H0K9D0-F1
#
_cell.length_a   1.000
_cell.length_b   1.000
_cell.length_c   1.000
_cell.angle_alpha   90.00
_cell.angle_beta   90.00
_cell.angle_gamma   90.00
#
_symmetry.space_group_name_H-M   'P 1'
#
loop_
_entity.id
_entity.type
_entity.pdbx_description
1 polymer ?
#
loop_
_entity_poly.entity_id
_entity_poly.type
_entity_poly.pdbx_seq_one_letter_code
_entity_poly.pdbx_strand_id
1 'polypeptide(L)'
;MTQIAQALETVKPTAQDVLGDSVTFSPIRWKTGWPHHLRRVPPFRDDATASITRSEVFAFAADVAESGYARDQIIDFLGACFAYMAGQSNQVMQLQAFLRNKGKASQLLGAVRRLEGASPIDAYGSLTATGLPPKFASAIAYFLAGEQEGGSGAELKPVIICSNRARVAGLAKDADWTADEYGEYLEALAAARDAYDAELPLDAVEWALREFARRSE
;
A
#
# COMPACT_ATOMS: atom_id res chain seq x y z
N MET A 1 -19.34 14.06 -15.31
CA MET A 1 -18.13 13.21 -15.32
C MET A 1 -17.58 13.20 -13.90
N THR A 2 -17.42 12.04 -13.28
CA THR A 2 -16.82 11.94 -11.94
C THR A 2 -15.33 12.33 -12.02
N GLN A 3 -14.73 12.78 -10.91
CA GLN A 3 -13.29 13.10 -10.89
C GLN A 3 -12.43 11.86 -11.21
N ILE A 4 -12.89 10.64 -10.85
CA ILE A 4 -12.25 9.39 -11.25
C ILE A 4 -12.23 9.22 -12.78
N ALA A 5 -13.36 9.41 -13.46
CA ALA A 5 -13.42 9.29 -14.92
C ALA A 5 -12.50 10.31 -15.62
N GLN A 6 -12.43 11.54 -15.09
CA GLN A 6 -11.49 12.54 -15.59
C GLN A 6 -10.03 12.13 -15.36
N ALA A 7 -9.71 11.54 -14.21
CA ALA A 7 -8.37 11.05 -13.91
C ALA A 7 -7.94 9.94 -14.89
N LEU A 8 -8.84 8.98 -15.17
CA LEU A 8 -8.60 7.90 -16.12
C LEU A 8 -8.35 8.43 -17.55
N GLU A 9 -9.17 9.35 -18.04
CA GLU A 9 -8.99 9.95 -19.37
C GLU A 9 -7.70 10.78 -19.49
N THR A 10 -7.32 11.46 -18.41
CA THR A 10 -6.13 12.33 -18.38
C THR A 10 -4.83 11.53 -18.27
N VAL A 11 -4.83 10.47 -17.46
CA VAL A 11 -3.63 9.70 -17.14
C VAL A 11 -3.45 8.52 -18.09
N LYS A 12 -4.54 7.85 -18.48
CA LYS A 12 -4.55 6.64 -19.32
C LYS A 12 -3.61 5.56 -18.77
N PRO A 13 -3.88 5.06 -17.55
CA PRO A 13 -2.95 4.20 -16.83
C PRO A 13 -2.78 2.85 -17.52
N THR A 14 -1.57 2.29 -17.45
CA THR A 14 -1.29 0.89 -17.82
C THR A 14 -0.79 0.11 -16.61
N ALA A 15 -0.90 -1.23 -16.66
CA ALA A 15 -0.32 -2.09 -15.63
C ALA A 15 1.20 -1.89 -15.47
N GLN A 16 1.90 -1.60 -16.57
CA GLN A 16 3.33 -1.32 -16.54
C GLN A 16 3.65 -0.01 -15.81
N ASP A 17 2.80 1.03 -15.95
CA ASP A 17 2.97 2.28 -15.20
C ASP A 17 2.81 2.07 -13.70
N VAL A 18 1.87 1.21 -13.30
CA VAL A 18 1.66 0.83 -11.90
C VAL A 18 2.90 0.13 -11.35
N LEU A 19 3.34 -0.95 -11.99
CA LEU A 19 4.46 -1.77 -11.52
C LEU A 19 5.79 -1.01 -11.54
N GLY A 20 5.98 -0.15 -12.55
CA GLY A 20 7.14 0.71 -12.73
C GLY A 20 7.16 1.95 -11.82
N ASP A 21 6.07 2.25 -11.11
CA ASP A 21 6.03 3.37 -10.18
C ASP A 21 7.10 3.21 -9.11
N SER A 22 7.99 4.20 -9.04
CA SER A 22 9.11 4.20 -8.12
C SER A 22 9.05 5.38 -7.17
N VAL A 23 9.58 5.17 -5.97
CA VAL A 23 9.89 6.26 -5.06
C VAL A 23 11.36 6.23 -4.72
N THR A 24 11.87 7.40 -4.37
CA THR A 24 13.20 7.53 -3.78
C THR A 24 13.06 7.65 -2.27
N PHE A 25 13.94 7.00 -1.51
CA PHE A 25 13.95 7.00 -0.05
C PHE A 25 15.39 6.98 0.49
N SER A 26 15.55 7.13 1.81
CA SER A 26 16.86 7.11 2.47
C SER A 26 17.06 5.81 3.27
N PRO A 27 17.79 4.81 2.73
CA PRO A 27 18.08 3.54 3.41
C PRO A 27 18.70 3.72 4.79
N ILE A 28 19.68 4.62 4.92
CA ILE A 28 20.39 4.87 6.17
C ILE A 28 19.45 5.38 7.28
N ARG A 29 18.44 6.20 6.95
CA ARG A 29 17.44 6.66 7.93
C ARG A 29 16.65 5.49 8.47
N TRP A 30 16.24 4.57 7.60
CA TRP A 30 15.53 3.35 7.99
C TRP A 30 16.39 2.44 8.87
N LYS A 31 17.62 2.14 8.42
CA LYS A 31 18.56 1.27 9.12
C LYS A 31 18.88 1.78 10.53
N THR A 32 19.12 3.09 10.67
CA THR A 32 19.49 3.71 11.96
C THR A 32 18.35 3.71 12.97
N GLY A 33 17.11 3.94 12.53
CA GLY A 33 15.95 3.99 13.43
C GLY A 33 15.21 2.65 13.56
N TRP A 34 15.72 1.58 12.96
CA TRP A 34 15.06 0.28 13.01
C TRP A 34 15.13 -0.33 14.42
N PRO A 35 14.00 -0.80 14.99
CA PRO A 35 14.00 -1.28 16.38
C PRO A 35 14.82 -2.57 16.59
N HIS A 36 15.78 -2.53 17.51
CA HIS A 36 16.59 -3.71 17.86
C HIS A 36 15.78 -4.93 18.33
N HIS A 37 14.62 -4.72 18.96
CA HIS A 37 13.78 -5.83 19.42
C HIS A 37 13.16 -6.63 18.26
N LEU A 38 13.17 -6.09 17.03
CA LEU A 38 12.79 -6.83 15.84
C LEU A 38 13.89 -7.81 15.38
N ARG A 39 15.12 -7.70 15.89
CA ARG A 39 16.28 -8.62 15.68
C ARG A 39 16.72 -8.84 14.24
N ARG A 40 15.97 -8.35 13.27
CA ARG A 40 16.26 -8.33 11.84
C ARG A 40 16.06 -6.91 11.35
N VAL A 41 17.01 -6.43 10.57
CA VAL A 41 16.90 -5.18 9.81
C VAL A 41 16.63 -5.59 8.37
N PRO A 42 15.64 -4.97 7.69
CA PRO A 42 15.42 -5.21 6.27
C PRO A 42 16.72 -4.99 5.46
N PRO A 43 16.87 -5.64 4.29
CA PRO A 43 18.11 -5.60 3.48
C PRO A 43 18.32 -4.25 2.77
N PHE A 44 18.25 -3.16 3.52
CA PHE A 44 18.55 -1.82 3.07
C PHE A 44 20.02 -1.69 2.71
N ARG A 45 20.30 -1.14 1.53
CA ARG A 45 21.66 -0.78 1.09
C ARG A 45 22.24 0.30 2.00
N ASP A 46 23.56 0.40 2.08
CA ASP A 46 24.27 1.45 2.83
C ASP A 46 24.43 2.75 2.02
N ASP A 47 23.38 3.13 1.30
CA ASP A 47 23.35 4.32 0.45
C ASP A 47 22.57 5.46 1.13
N ALA A 48 22.98 6.70 0.87
CA ALA A 48 22.25 7.89 1.33
C ALA A 48 20.84 7.97 0.71
N THR A 49 20.73 7.47 -0.52
CA THR A 49 19.54 7.51 -1.37
C THR A 49 19.43 6.20 -2.14
N ALA A 50 18.24 5.61 -2.17
CA ALA A 50 17.90 4.49 -3.03
C ALA A 50 16.51 4.69 -3.63
N SER A 51 16.19 3.92 -4.65
CA SER A 51 14.85 3.86 -5.24
C SER A 51 14.29 2.46 -5.09
N ILE A 52 12.96 2.36 -5.00
CA ILE A 52 12.22 1.10 -4.99
C ILE A 52 10.94 1.27 -5.79
N THR A 53 10.65 0.30 -6.65
CA THR A 53 9.45 0.21 -7.49
C THR A 53 8.34 -0.59 -6.80
N ARG A 54 7.09 -0.48 -7.27
CA ARG A 54 6.00 -1.36 -6.82
C ARG A 54 6.33 -2.83 -7.08
N SER A 55 6.88 -3.16 -8.26
CA SER A 55 7.27 -4.54 -8.58
C SER A 55 8.28 -5.13 -7.59
N GLU A 56 9.28 -4.34 -7.16
CA GLU A 56 10.23 -4.78 -6.13
C GLU A 56 9.55 -5.01 -4.77
N VAL A 57 8.56 -4.18 -4.38
CA VAL A 57 7.81 -4.41 -3.14
C VAL A 57 6.93 -5.66 -3.24
N PHE A 58 6.32 -5.92 -4.40
CA PHE A 58 5.59 -7.16 -4.65
C PHE A 58 6.49 -8.40 -4.55
N ALA A 59 7.75 -8.33 -5.00
CA ALA A 59 8.69 -9.43 -4.81
C ALA A 59 8.92 -9.75 -3.31
N PHE A 60 9.08 -8.74 -2.46
CA PHE A 60 9.16 -8.97 -1.01
C PHE A 60 7.85 -9.54 -0.43
N ALA A 61 6.69 -9.15 -0.96
CA ALA A 61 5.41 -9.70 -0.53
C ALA A 61 5.25 -11.16 -0.96
N ALA A 62 5.73 -11.53 -2.16
CA ALA A 62 5.77 -12.91 -2.63
C ALA A 62 6.62 -13.79 -1.70
N ASP A 63 7.80 -13.32 -1.27
CA ASP A 63 8.64 -14.02 -0.30
C ASP A 63 7.91 -14.29 1.03
N VAL A 64 7.01 -13.39 1.46
CA VAL A 64 6.17 -13.61 2.65
C VAL A 64 5.24 -14.80 2.44
N ALA A 65 4.55 -14.86 1.30
CA ALA A 65 3.64 -15.96 0.99
C ALA A 65 4.41 -17.29 0.84
N GLU A 66 5.49 -17.30 0.07
CA GLU A 66 6.33 -18.49 -0.18
C GLU A 66 6.97 -19.06 1.09
N SER A 67 7.32 -18.19 2.04
CA SER A 67 7.88 -18.60 3.33
C SER A 67 6.83 -19.06 4.35
N GLY A 68 5.54 -19.07 4.00
CA GLY A 68 4.45 -19.38 4.93
C GLY A 68 4.33 -18.33 6.04
N TYR A 69 4.48 -17.05 5.69
CA TYR A 69 4.42 -15.92 6.61
C TYR A 69 5.49 -15.98 7.71
N ALA A 70 6.70 -16.38 7.33
CA ALA A 70 7.85 -16.38 8.21
C ALA A 70 8.15 -14.96 8.71
N ARG A 71 8.53 -14.88 9.99
CA ARG A 71 8.70 -13.59 10.69
C ARG A 71 9.68 -12.65 9.98
N ASP A 72 10.75 -13.22 9.45
CA ASP A 72 11.86 -12.47 8.88
C ASP A 72 11.49 -11.89 7.51
N GLN A 73 10.79 -12.65 6.68
CA GLN A 73 10.23 -12.19 5.41
C GLN A 73 9.18 -11.11 5.64
N ILE A 74 8.31 -11.24 6.65
CA ILE A 74 7.37 -10.18 7.02
C ILE A 74 8.12 -8.89 7.37
N ILE A 75 9.22 -8.99 8.13
CA ILE A 75 10.02 -7.82 8.50
C ILE A 75 10.63 -7.14 7.28
N ASP A 76 11.20 -7.93 6.36
CA ASP A 76 11.82 -7.39 5.13
C ASP A 76 10.78 -6.71 4.25
N PHE A 77 9.63 -7.35 4.06
CA PHE A 77 8.47 -6.79 3.36
C PHE A 77 7.97 -5.51 4.01
N LEU A 78 7.77 -5.47 5.34
CA LEU A 78 7.36 -4.25 6.02
C LEU A 78 8.38 -3.12 5.82
N GLY A 79 9.68 -3.45 5.81
CA GLY A 79 10.74 -2.51 5.45
C GLY A 79 10.58 -1.92 4.06
N ALA A 80 10.43 -2.78 3.05
CA ALA A 80 10.25 -2.39 1.65
C ALA A 80 8.96 -1.57 1.44
N CYS A 81 7.83 -2.07 1.94
CA CYS A 81 6.53 -1.42 1.84
C CYS A 81 6.54 -0.04 2.53
N PHE A 82 7.09 0.08 3.74
CA PHE A 82 7.16 1.36 4.42
C PHE A 82 8.14 2.33 3.77
N ALA A 83 9.28 1.85 3.26
CA ALA A 83 10.19 2.68 2.46
C ALA A 83 9.50 3.22 1.21
N TYR A 84 8.77 2.37 0.48
CA TYR A 84 7.99 2.76 -0.69
C TYR A 84 6.91 3.80 -0.33
N MET A 85 6.17 3.56 0.74
CA MET A 85 5.04 4.42 1.11
C MET A 85 5.45 5.77 1.73
N ALA A 86 6.58 5.82 2.44
CA ALA A 86 7.09 7.04 3.05
C ALA A 86 7.97 7.87 2.10
N GLY A 87 8.69 7.23 1.17
CA GLY A 87 9.65 7.89 0.28
C GLY A 87 10.68 8.72 1.06
N GLN A 88 10.89 9.98 0.67
CA GLN A 88 11.74 10.94 1.37
C GLN A 88 11.05 11.70 2.51
N SER A 89 9.77 11.44 2.78
CA SER A 89 9.03 12.19 3.80
C SER A 89 9.47 11.86 5.23
N ASN A 90 9.14 12.74 6.18
CA ASN A 90 9.36 12.49 7.60
C ASN A 90 8.43 11.42 8.19
N GLN A 91 7.54 10.81 7.40
CA GLN A 91 6.70 9.69 7.84
C GLN A 91 7.55 8.47 8.28
N VAL A 92 8.82 8.37 7.84
CA VAL A 92 9.78 7.39 8.37
C VAL A 92 9.90 7.44 9.89
N MET A 93 9.92 8.65 10.49
CA MET A 93 10.03 8.80 11.94
C MET A 93 8.79 8.30 12.67
N GLN A 94 7.61 8.52 12.09
CA GLN A 94 6.34 8.03 12.61
C GLN A 94 6.28 6.50 12.59
N LEU A 95 6.69 5.88 11.48
CA LEU A 95 6.72 4.43 11.32
C LEU A 95 7.76 3.78 12.24
N GLN A 96 8.93 4.40 12.39
CA GLN A 96 9.93 3.95 13.36
C GLN A 96 9.42 4.09 14.81
N ALA A 97 8.69 5.16 15.15
CA ALA A 97 8.08 5.29 16.47
C ALA A 97 7.02 4.21 16.72
N PHE A 98 6.19 3.92 15.70
CA PHE A 98 5.22 2.81 15.76
C PHE A 98 5.93 1.47 16.00
N LEU A 99 6.94 1.14 15.19
CA LEU A 99 7.68 -0.11 15.28
C LEU A 99 8.52 -0.22 16.56
N ARG A 100 8.99 0.90 17.15
CA ARG A 100 9.69 0.90 18.45
C ARG A 100 8.79 0.46 19.60
N ASN A 101 7.47 0.65 19.48
CA ASN A 101 6.53 0.10 20.45
C ASN A 101 6.38 -1.41 20.24
N LYS A 102 7.00 -2.20 21.12
CA LYS A 102 7.01 -3.67 21.05
C LYS A 102 5.60 -4.29 20.98
N GLY A 103 4.62 -3.71 21.67
CA GLY A 103 3.23 -4.18 21.65
C GLY A 103 2.61 -4.00 20.27
N LYS A 104 2.67 -2.77 19.72
CA LYS A 104 2.16 -2.46 18.38
C LYS A 104 2.85 -3.25 17.28
N ALA A 105 4.18 -3.36 17.35
CA ALA A 105 4.95 -4.16 16.40
C ALA A 105 4.57 -5.64 16.44
N SER A 106 4.36 -6.20 17.65
CA SER A 106 3.91 -7.60 17.79
C SER A 106 2.49 -7.81 17.28
N GLN A 107 1.59 -6.85 17.52
CA GLN A 107 0.23 -6.85 16.99
C GLN A 107 0.23 -6.79 15.46
N LEU A 108 1.05 -5.93 14.85
CA LEU A 108 1.20 -5.83 13.39
C LEU A 108 1.72 -7.13 12.78
N LEU A 109 2.81 -7.69 13.31
CA LEU A 109 3.36 -8.97 12.83
C LEU A 109 2.33 -10.10 12.97
N GLY A 110 1.56 -10.12 14.06
CA GLY A 110 0.48 -11.07 14.27
C GLY A 110 -0.69 -10.88 13.30
N ALA A 111 -1.05 -9.64 12.98
CA ALA A 111 -2.09 -9.31 12.02
C ALA A 111 -1.68 -9.78 10.61
N VAL A 112 -0.46 -9.45 10.17
CA VAL A 112 0.05 -9.86 8.84
C VAL A 112 -0.01 -11.37 8.62
N ARG A 113 0.34 -12.17 9.63
CA ARG A 113 0.27 -13.65 9.55
C ARG A 113 -1.14 -14.21 9.37
N ARG A 114 -2.17 -13.43 9.67
CA ARG A 114 -3.58 -13.84 9.57
C ARG A 114 -4.27 -13.28 8.34
N LEU A 115 -3.53 -12.63 7.44
CA LEU A 115 -4.09 -12.03 6.22
C LEU A 115 -4.25 -13.02 5.08
N GLU A 116 -3.66 -14.22 5.18
CA GLU A 116 -3.83 -15.26 4.15
C GLU A 116 -5.31 -15.57 3.97
N GLY A 117 -5.82 -15.36 2.74
CA GLY A 117 -7.23 -15.57 2.40
C GLY A 117 -8.22 -14.55 2.98
N ALA A 118 -7.75 -13.48 3.65
CA ALA A 118 -8.63 -12.43 4.14
C ALA A 118 -9.19 -11.59 2.98
N SER A 119 -10.43 -11.13 3.12
CA SER A 119 -10.99 -10.15 2.18
C SER A 119 -10.22 -8.83 2.24
N PRO A 120 -10.25 -7.98 1.18
CA PRO A 120 -9.57 -6.68 1.21
C PRO A 120 -9.98 -5.81 2.41
N ILE A 121 -11.27 -5.84 2.75
CA ILE A 121 -11.87 -5.05 3.82
C ILE A 121 -11.42 -5.58 5.19
N ASP A 122 -11.48 -6.90 5.39
CA ASP A 122 -11.05 -7.54 6.64
C ASP A 122 -9.55 -7.39 6.88
N ALA A 123 -8.75 -7.46 5.80
CA ALA A 123 -7.31 -7.25 5.86
C ALA A 123 -6.98 -5.82 6.30
N TYR A 124 -7.61 -4.83 5.66
CA TYR A 124 -7.46 -3.42 6.03
C TYR A 124 -7.90 -3.16 7.48
N GLY A 125 -9.06 -3.68 7.89
CA GLY A 125 -9.58 -3.53 9.25
C GLY A 125 -8.65 -4.15 10.30
N SER A 126 -8.15 -5.36 10.04
CA SER A 126 -7.21 -6.06 10.92
C SER A 126 -5.90 -5.29 11.11
N LEU A 127 -5.41 -4.63 10.05
CA LEU A 127 -4.17 -3.86 10.08
C LEU A 127 -4.36 -2.51 10.78
N THR A 128 -5.44 -1.79 10.51
CA THR A 128 -5.74 -0.50 11.16
C THR A 128 -6.02 -0.67 12.65
N ALA A 129 -6.63 -1.78 13.08
CA ALA A 129 -6.84 -2.12 14.48
C ALA A 129 -5.54 -2.22 15.31
N THR A 130 -4.38 -2.38 14.66
CA THR A 130 -3.06 -2.33 15.33
C THR A 130 -2.60 -0.91 15.69
N GLY A 131 -3.37 0.11 15.27
CA GLY A 131 -3.04 1.52 15.35
C GLY A 131 -2.04 1.97 14.28
N LEU A 132 -1.88 1.19 13.21
CA LEU A 132 -1.12 1.57 12.02
C LEU A 132 -1.95 2.57 11.20
N PRO A 133 -1.37 3.67 10.68
CA PRO A 133 -2.15 4.63 9.92
C PRO A 133 -2.76 4.01 8.64
N PRO A 134 -4.00 4.39 8.26
CA PRO A 134 -4.75 3.83 7.12
C PRO A 134 -3.98 3.66 5.80
N LYS A 135 -3.19 4.68 5.41
CA LYS A 135 -2.38 4.66 4.19
C LYS A 135 -1.38 3.48 4.18
N PHE A 136 -0.79 3.16 5.33
CA PHE A 136 0.19 2.07 5.42
C PHE A 136 -0.50 0.71 5.60
N ALA A 137 -1.65 0.67 6.28
CA ALA A 137 -2.47 -0.53 6.38
C ALA A 137 -2.99 -0.99 5.01
N SER A 138 -3.57 -0.09 4.23
CA SER A 138 -4.01 -0.40 2.85
C SER A 138 -2.86 -0.81 1.95
N ALA A 139 -1.67 -0.22 2.09
CA ALA A 139 -0.49 -0.66 1.34
C ALA A 139 -0.03 -2.08 1.68
N ILE A 140 -0.01 -2.43 2.97
CA ILE A 140 0.32 -3.81 3.38
C ILE A 140 -0.70 -4.79 2.80
N ALA A 141 -2.00 -4.49 2.89
CA ALA A 141 -3.06 -5.34 2.33
C ALA A 141 -2.93 -5.45 0.79
N TYR A 142 -2.65 -4.34 0.11
CA TYR A 142 -2.44 -4.30 -1.34
C TYR A 142 -1.29 -5.20 -1.79
N PHE A 143 -0.09 -5.00 -1.25
CA PHE A 143 1.07 -5.76 -1.71
C PHE A 143 0.99 -7.25 -1.35
N LEU A 144 0.45 -7.60 -0.18
CA LEU A 144 0.28 -9.01 0.21
C LEU A 144 -0.82 -9.75 -0.56
N ALA A 145 -1.73 -9.03 -1.23
CA ALA A 145 -2.72 -9.64 -2.11
C ALA A 145 -2.13 -10.04 -3.48
N GLY A 146 -0.88 -9.67 -3.76
CA GLY A 146 -0.21 -9.96 -5.02
C GLY A 146 -0.50 -8.93 -6.11
N GLU A 147 0.25 -9.04 -7.22
CA GLU A 147 0.05 -8.21 -8.40
C GLU A 147 -1.37 -8.43 -8.97
N GLN A 148 -1.99 -7.35 -9.42
CA GLN A 148 -3.33 -7.42 -10.02
C GLN A 148 -3.22 -7.61 -11.53
N GLU A 149 -3.79 -8.69 -12.03
CA GLU A 149 -3.88 -8.95 -13.47
C GLU A 149 -5.14 -8.28 -14.06
N GLY A 150 -5.06 -7.90 -15.33
CA GLY A 150 -6.21 -7.39 -16.07
C GLY A 150 -7.30 -8.47 -16.21
N GLY A 151 -8.56 -8.04 -16.23
CA GLY A 151 -9.70 -8.96 -16.41
C GLY A 151 -9.98 -9.89 -15.22
N SER A 152 -9.41 -9.64 -14.03
CA SER A 152 -9.53 -10.49 -12.84
C SER A 152 -10.93 -10.51 -12.17
N GLY A 153 -12.01 -10.28 -12.93
CA GLY A 153 -13.40 -10.46 -12.51
C GLY A 153 -13.92 -9.47 -11.46
N ALA A 154 -15.16 -9.72 -11.02
CA ALA A 154 -15.93 -8.87 -10.11
C ALA A 154 -15.42 -8.83 -8.65
N GLU A 155 -14.31 -9.52 -8.35
CA GLU A 155 -13.73 -9.50 -7.01
C GLU A 155 -13.05 -8.15 -6.74
N LEU A 156 -13.46 -7.51 -5.64
CA LEU A 156 -12.72 -6.35 -5.12
C LEU A 156 -11.33 -6.80 -4.70
N LYS A 157 -10.30 -6.11 -5.20
CA LYS A 157 -8.91 -6.29 -4.78
C LYS A 157 -8.50 -5.09 -3.92
N PRO A 158 -7.61 -5.26 -2.92
CA PRO A 158 -7.17 -4.13 -2.11
C PRO A 158 -6.39 -3.14 -2.97
N VAL A 159 -6.55 -1.84 -2.73
CA VAL A 159 -5.74 -0.79 -3.34
C VAL A 159 -5.37 0.25 -2.29
N ILE A 160 -4.37 1.08 -2.58
CA ILE A 160 -3.83 1.99 -1.56
C ILE A 160 -4.71 3.25 -1.42
N ILE A 161 -5.25 3.50 -0.23
CA ILE A 161 -5.99 4.74 0.07
C ILE A 161 -5.08 5.82 0.70
N CYS A 162 -5.29 7.08 0.31
CA CYS A 162 -4.71 8.25 0.97
C CYS A 162 -5.63 9.47 0.76
N SER A 163 -5.38 10.57 1.49
CA SER A 163 -6.23 11.77 1.48
C SER A 163 -6.51 12.29 0.08
N ASN A 164 -5.47 12.44 -0.74
CA ASN A 164 -5.60 12.92 -2.11
C ASN A 164 -6.40 11.95 -3.00
N ARG A 165 -6.24 10.65 -2.85
CA ARG A 165 -6.99 9.65 -3.64
C ARG A 165 -8.44 9.57 -3.19
N ALA A 166 -8.70 9.55 -1.88
CA ALA A 166 -10.04 9.58 -1.33
C ALA A 166 -10.81 10.83 -1.80
N ARG A 167 -10.15 12.00 -1.82
CA ARG A 167 -10.72 13.24 -2.37
C ARG A 167 -11.09 13.11 -3.85
N VAL A 168 -10.20 12.58 -4.69
CA VAL A 168 -10.49 12.37 -6.13
C VAL A 168 -11.57 11.30 -6.34
N ALA A 169 -11.64 10.31 -5.46
CA ALA A 169 -12.70 9.30 -5.45
C ALA A 169 -14.05 9.84 -4.94
N GLY A 170 -14.09 11.06 -4.41
CA GLY A 170 -15.32 11.69 -3.92
C GLY A 170 -15.72 11.29 -2.50
N LEU A 171 -14.83 10.68 -1.72
CA LEU A 171 -15.08 10.43 -0.30
C LEU A 171 -15.13 11.75 0.47
N ALA A 172 -16.05 11.84 1.42
CA ALA A 172 -16.25 13.03 2.24
C ALA A 172 -15.11 13.27 3.25
N LYS A 173 -14.43 12.20 3.67
CA LYS A 173 -13.30 12.23 4.61
C LYS A 173 -11.97 12.03 3.89
N ASP A 174 -10.95 12.70 4.41
CA ASP A 174 -9.57 12.64 3.92
C ASP A 174 -8.61 11.89 4.87
N ALA A 175 -9.11 11.33 5.99
CA ALA A 175 -8.37 10.52 6.94
C ALA A 175 -9.27 9.59 7.77
N ASP A 176 -8.64 8.68 8.54
CA ASP A 176 -9.26 7.83 9.57
C ASP A 176 -10.45 6.97 9.08
N TRP A 177 -10.36 6.44 7.86
CA TRP A 177 -11.42 5.61 7.28
C TRP A 177 -11.61 4.29 8.03
N THR A 178 -12.86 3.96 8.32
CA THR A 178 -13.25 2.63 8.81
C THR A 178 -13.06 1.56 7.73
N ALA A 179 -13.21 0.30 8.09
CA ALA A 179 -13.19 -0.79 7.12
C ALA A 179 -14.34 -0.65 6.10
N ASP A 180 -15.53 -0.26 6.55
CA ASP A 180 -16.69 -0.03 5.69
C ASP A 180 -16.44 1.12 4.70
N GLU A 181 -15.91 2.26 5.19
CA GLU A 181 -15.56 3.41 4.33
C GLU A 181 -14.45 3.07 3.33
N TYR A 182 -13.53 2.17 3.70
CA TYR A 182 -12.55 1.63 2.77
C TYR A 182 -13.22 0.71 1.72
N GLY A 183 -14.24 -0.06 2.10
CA GLY A 183 -15.08 -0.82 1.17
C GLY A 183 -15.76 0.08 0.13
N GLU A 184 -16.41 1.16 0.58
CA GLU A 184 -17.04 2.17 -0.29
C GLU A 184 -16.02 2.77 -1.29
N TYR A 185 -14.79 3.01 -0.84
CA TYR A 185 -13.71 3.46 -1.73
C TYR A 185 -13.36 2.43 -2.81
N LEU A 186 -13.25 1.15 -2.45
CA LEU A 186 -12.97 0.08 -3.43
C LEU A 186 -14.11 -0.07 -4.44
N GLU A 187 -15.36 -0.01 -3.98
CA GLU A 187 -16.55 -0.08 -4.83
C GLU A 187 -16.62 1.09 -5.81
N ALA A 188 -16.31 2.31 -5.35
CA ALA A 188 -16.27 3.49 -6.21
C ALA A 188 -15.22 3.37 -7.32
N LEU A 189 -14.05 2.82 -7.00
CA LEU A 189 -13.01 2.55 -8.00
C LEU A 189 -13.43 1.45 -8.97
N ALA A 190 -14.04 0.37 -8.49
CA ALA A 190 -14.49 -0.74 -9.33
C ALA A 190 -15.58 -0.30 -10.30
N ALA A 191 -16.58 0.46 -9.83
CA ALA A 191 -17.63 1.02 -10.68
C ALA A 191 -17.05 1.95 -11.76
N ALA A 192 -16.05 2.75 -11.42
CA ALA A 192 -15.41 3.64 -12.38
C ALA A 192 -14.50 2.91 -13.38
N ARG A 193 -13.79 1.86 -12.92
CA ARG A 193 -13.06 0.92 -13.79
C ARG A 193 -14.02 0.33 -14.82
N ASP A 194 -15.10 -0.29 -14.36
CA ASP A 194 -16.04 -1.03 -15.22
C ASP A 194 -16.71 -0.12 -16.25
N ALA A 195 -16.93 1.16 -15.90
CA ALA A 195 -17.45 2.16 -16.82
C ALA A 195 -16.43 2.67 -17.85
N TYR A 196 -15.13 2.59 -17.56
CA TYR A 196 -14.05 3.08 -18.42
C TYR A 196 -13.46 1.95 -19.27
N ASP A 197 -12.95 0.91 -18.62
CA ASP A 197 -12.40 -0.31 -19.20
C ASP A 197 -12.37 -1.42 -18.12
N ALA A 198 -13.27 -2.40 -18.24
CA ALA A 198 -13.42 -3.49 -17.28
C ALA A 198 -12.20 -4.43 -17.24
N GLU A 199 -11.33 -4.40 -18.25
CA GLU A 199 -10.12 -5.22 -18.30
C GLU A 199 -8.96 -4.59 -17.53
N LEU A 200 -9.06 -3.33 -17.10
CA LEU A 200 -8.02 -2.71 -16.29
C LEU A 200 -7.91 -3.34 -14.89
N PRO A 201 -6.70 -3.50 -14.34
CA PRO A 201 -6.57 -3.86 -12.93
C PRO A 201 -7.02 -2.68 -12.06
N LEU A 202 -7.56 -2.97 -10.87
CA LEU A 202 -8.15 -1.94 -10.01
C LEU A 202 -7.09 -0.94 -9.49
N ASP A 203 -5.86 -1.42 -9.30
CA ASP A 203 -4.73 -0.59 -8.90
C ASP A 203 -4.25 0.39 -9.99
N ALA A 204 -4.56 0.15 -11.28
CA ALA A 204 -4.37 1.13 -12.33
C ALA A 204 -5.29 2.34 -12.17
N VAL A 205 -6.54 2.11 -11.70
CA VAL A 205 -7.46 3.21 -11.36
C VAL A 205 -6.92 4.00 -10.18
N GLU A 206 -6.53 3.32 -9.09
CA GLU A 206 -5.89 3.98 -7.93
C GLU A 206 -4.67 4.81 -8.33
N TRP A 207 -3.82 4.25 -9.20
CA TRP A 207 -2.62 4.94 -9.67
C TRP A 207 -2.97 6.17 -10.52
N ALA A 208 -4.01 6.10 -11.36
CA ALA A 208 -4.50 7.26 -12.10
C ALA A 208 -5.00 8.38 -11.17
N LEU A 209 -5.71 8.04 -10.10
CA LEU A 209 -6.14 9.03 -9.08
C LEU A 209 -4.94 9.73 -8.45
N ARG A 210 -3.90 8.97 -8.09
CA ARG A 210 -2.66 9.50 -7.52
C ARG A 210 -1.99 10.48 -8.47
N GLU A 211 -1.80 10.07 -9.73
CA GLU A 211 -1.09 10.88 -10.72
C GLU A 211 -1.89 12.13 -11.12
N PHE A 212 -3.22 12.01 -11.23
CA PHE A 212 -4.11 13.14 -11.45
C PHE A 212 -4.03 14.16 -10.31
N ALA A 213 -4.05 13.71 -9.04
CA ALA A 213 -3.87 14.59 -7.90
C ALA A 213 -2.51 15.31 -7.92
N ARG A 214 -1.43 14.60 -8.24
CA ARG A 214 -0.07 15.17 -8.33
C ARG A 214 0.07 16.23 -9.41
N ARG A 215 -0.64 16.10 -10.52
CA ARG A 215 -0.65 17.09 -11.62
C ARG A 215 -1.54 18.31 -11.34
N SER A 216 -2.41 18.20 -10.34
CA SER A 216 -3.36 19.24 -9.95
C SER A 216 -2.86 20.12 -8.80
N GLU A 217 -1.68 19.81 -8.26
CA GLU A 217 -0.92 20.59 -7.27
C GLU A 217 0.11 21.49 -7.97
#